data_AF-A7EVG3-F1
#
_entry.id   AF-A7EVG3-F1
#
_cell.length_a   1.000
_cell.length_b   1.000
_cell.length_c   1.000
_cell.angle_alpha   90.00
_cell.angle_beta   90.00
_cell.angle_gamma   90.00
#
_symmetry.space_group_name_H-M   'P 1'
#
loop_
_entity.id
_entity.type
_entity.pdbx_description
1 polymer ?
#
loop_
_entity_poly.entity_id
_entity_poly.type
_entity_poly.pdbx_seq_one_letter_code
_entity_poly.pdbx_strand_id
1 'polypeptide(L)'
;MTNPSVLDLTLATDSVSPYITDWQVLPDLGSDHLSILFEVKGTLSRTTNIAQPARFNTKLADWEKFANTLKSKISISTTLNSSEYLNIATSESNSLDSLLDKSQYIQVLDEAAKEFTRIITYSAETSIPRIKSTKRAKPWWSPELKALRKRLSNAFENAKIYPEDDMFKKIYQSARNHYFQAIKTAKKNHWNEFLEKEDTQSIFKAMSYTKDIQTERIPNIRSNPSKLENSFEGKCSAFRSTLFPPPPFTPPPNWESYKQSKK
;
A
#
# COMPACT_ATOMS: atom_id res chain seq x y z
N MET A 1 -37.82 -22.36 -36.77
CA MET A 1 -37.03 -22.98 -35.68
C MET A 1 -35.61 -22.46 -35.83
N THR A 2 -35.17 -21.58 -34.93
CA THR A 2 -33.82 -21.01 -34.94
C THR A 2 -32.87 -22.04 -34.36
N ASN A 3 -31.92 -22.52 -35.17
CA ASN A 3 -30.88 -23.42 -34.68
C ASN A 3 -30.02 -22.63 -33.68
N PRO A 4 -29.91 -23.06 -32.40
CA PRO A 4 -29.05 -22.40 -31.45
C PRO A 4 -27.58 -22.58 -31.90
N SER A 5 -26.86 -21.47 -32.04
CA SER A 5 -25.43 -21.46 -32.33
C SER A 5 -24.63 -21.21 -31.05
N VAL A 6 -23.68 -22.09 -30.74
CA VAL A 6 -22.73 -21.90 -29.63
C VAL A 6 -21.54 -21.09 -30.15
N LEU A 7 -21.61 -19.77 -30.00
CA LEU A 7 -20.56 -18.85 -30.46
C LEU A 7 -19.61 -18.42 -29.32
N ASP A 8 -20.10 -18.46 -28.09
CA ASP A 8 -19.37 -18.00 -26.91
C ASP A 8 -18.63 -19.18 -26.26
N LEU A 9 -17.30 -19.11 -26.25
CA LEU A 9 -16.41 -20.16 -25.76
C LEU A 9 -15.50 -19.62 -24.66
N THR A 10 -15.26 -20.44 -23.63
CA THR A 10 -14.23 -20.17 -22.63
C THR A 10 -12.98 -20.98 -22.98
N LEU A 11 -11.91 -20.30 -23.37
CA LEU A 11 -10.61 -20.91 -23.65
C LEU A 11 -9.68 -20.73 -22.46
N ALA A 12 -9.02 -21.81 -22.03
CA ALA A 12 -8.06 -21.80 -20.94
C ALA A 12 -6.81 -22.61 -21.33
N THR A 13 -5.66 -22.21 -20.80
CA THR A 13 -4.43 -23.01 -20.92
C THR A 13 -4.53 -24.28 -20.07
N ASP A 14 -3.76 -25.31 -20.40
CA ASP A 14 -3.71 -26.56 -19.62
C ASP A 14 -3.37 -26.33 -18.15
N SER A 15 -2.64 -25.26 -17.86
CA SER A 15 -2.30 -24.83 -16.49
C SER A 15 -3.47 -24.21 -15.72
N VAL A 16 -4.50 -23.67 -16.39
CA VAL A 16 -5.61 -22.94 -15.77
C VAL A 16 -6.90 -23.77 -15.79
N SER A 17 -7.11 -24.57 -16.83
CA SER A 17 -8.30 -25.42 -17.01
C SER A 17 -8.68 -26.25 -15.76
N PRO A 18 -7.74 -26.90 -15.03
CA PRO A 18 -8.08 -27.65 -13.82
C PRO A 18 -8.62 -26.81 -12.65
N TYR A 19 -8.45 -25.50 -12.69
CA TYR A 19 -8.92 -24.57 -11.67
C TYR A 19 -10.28 -23.98 -12.01
N ILE A 20 -10.79 -24.15 -13.24
CA ILE A 20 -12.10 -23.67 -13.65
C ILE A 20 -13.16 -24.66 -13.14
N THR A 21 -14.13 -24.16 -12.39
CA THR A 21 -15.26 -24.92 -11.85
C THR A 21 -16.57 -24.18 -12.10
N ASP A 22 -17.71 -24.85 -11.91
CA ASP A 22 -19.05 -24.23 -12.01
C ASP A 22 -19.34 -23.50 -13.34
N TRP A 23 -18.91 -24.08 -14.47
CA TRP A 23 -19.18 -23.51 -15.79
C TRP A 23 -20.64 -23.70 -16.18
N GLN A 24 -21.35 -22.61 -16.45
CA GLN A 24 -22.77 -22.61 -16.80
C GLN A 24 -23.15 -21.45 -17.71
N VAL A 25 -24.22 -21.65 -18.48
CA VAL A 25 -24.85 -20.61 -19.30
C VAL A 25 -26.06 -20.08 -18.55
N LEU A 26 -26.09 -18.77 -18.30
CA LEU A 26 -27.16 -18.08 -17.60
C LEU A 26 -28.36 -17.84 -18.53
N PRO A 27 -29.58 -17.72 -17.97
CA PRO A 27 -30.78 -17.45 -18.74
C PRO A 27 -30.72 -16.08 -19.44
N ASP A 28 -31.63 -15.89 -20.38
CA ASP A 28 -31.74 -14.67 -21.19
C ASP A 28 -31.89 -13.41 -20.31
N LEU A 29 -30.98 -12.47 -20.53
CA LEU A 29 -30.91 -11.17 -19.85
C LEU A 29 -31.32 -10.01 -20.78
N GLY A 30 -31.96 -10.32 -21.91
CA GLY A 30 -32.43 -9.36 -22.91
C GLY A 30 -31.44 -9.08 -24.05
N SER A 31 -30.53 -10.02 -24.32
CA SER A 31 -29.56 -9.98 -25.43
C SER A 31 -29.71 -11.22 -26.30
N ASP A 32 -29.33 -11.10 -27.56
CA ASP A 32 -29.16 -12.20 -28.51
C ASP A 32 -28.02 -13.18 -28.14
N HIS A 33 -27.20 -12.85 -27.15
CA HIS A 33 -26.18 -13.73 -26.55
C HIS A 33 -26.52 -14.13 -25.12
N LEU A 34 -26.16 -15.37 -24.73
CA LEU A 34 -26.31 -15.87 -23.37
C LEU A 34 -25.02 -15.67 -22.58
N SER A 35 -25.13 -15.24 -21.32
CA SER A 35 -23.97 -15.03 -20.46
C SER A 35 -23.38 -16.34 -19.96
N ILE A 36 -22.05 -16.46 -19.94
CA ILE A 36 -21.34 -17.60 -19.37
C ILE A 36 -20.81 -17.23 -17.98
N LEU A 37 -21.07 -18.08 -16.99
CA LEU A 37 -20.54 -17.98 -15.63
C LEU A 37 -19.63 -19.17 -15.34
N PHE A 38 -18.49 -18.93 -14.71
CA PHE A 38 -17.62 -19.98 -14.14
C PHE A 38 -16.81 -19.41 -12.98
N GLU A 39 -16.36 -20.29 -12.10
CA GLU A 39 -15.49 -19.98 -10.97
C GLU A 39 -14.05 -20.42 -11.27
N VAL A 40 -13.05 -19.72 -10.71
CA VAL A 40 -11.64 -20.12 -10.80
C VAL A 40 -11.06 -20.28 -9.40
N LYS A 41 -10.65 -21.50 -9.05
CA LYS A 41 -10.13 -21.84 -7.72
C LYS A 41 -8.70 -21.29 -7.53
N GLY A 42 -8.56 -20.26 -6.71
CA GLY A 42 -7.26 -19.69 -6.36
C GLY A 42 -6.39 -20.61 -5.47
N THR A 43 -5.10 -20.73 -5.80
CA THR A 43 -4.09 -21.38 -4.92
C THR A 43 -3.61 -20.41 -3.85
N LEU A 44 -4.30 -20.33 -2.71
CA LEU A 44 -3.93 -19.42 -1.62
C LEU A 44 -2.89 -20.03 -0.68
N SER A 45 -1.60 -19.75 -0.92
CA SER A 45 -0.66 -19.56 0.18
C SER A 45 -0.85 -18.17 0.74
N ARG A 46 -1.63 -18.07 1.83
CA ARG A 46 -1.91 -16.82 2.54
C ARG A 46 -0.63 -16.31 3.20
N THR A 47 0.17 -15.53 2.47
CA THR A 47 1.39 -14.92 3.02
C THR A 47 1.05 -13.75 3.93
N THR A 48 1.78 -13.63 5.04
CA THR A 48 1.61 -12.58 6.02
C THR A 48 1.94 -11.22 5.39
N ASN A 49 1.10 -10.22 5.66
CA ASN A 49 1.35 -8.83 5.30
C ASN A 49 2.77 -8.43 5.70
N ILE A 50 3.63 -8.12 4.71
CA ILE A 50 4.87 -7.38 4.96
C ILE A 50 4.43 -6.09 5.64
N ALA A 51 4.89 -5.88 6.88
CA ALA A 51 4.48 -4.75 7.68
C ALA A 51 4.77 -3.46 6.90
N GLN A 52 3.73 -2.72 6.55
CA GLN A 52 3.88 -1.36 6.03
C GLN A 52 4.67 -0.56 7.07
N PRO A 53 5.70 0.21 6.66
CA PRO A 53 6.46 1.02 7.61
C PRO A 53 5.52 1.95 8.37
N ALA A 54 5.75 2.07 9.69
CA ALA A 54 4.91 2.88 10.56
C ALA A 54 4.89 4.34 10.10
N ARG A 55 3.71 4.85 9.73
CA ARG A 55 3.50 6.22 9.24
C ARG A 55 3.86 7.25 10.30
N PHE A 56 4.34 8.43 9.92
CA PHE A 56 4.56 9.54 10.84
C PHE A 56 3.23 10.14 11.34
N ASN A 57 3.16 10.49 12.62
CA ASN A 57 2.01 11.17 13.22
C ASN A 57 2.21 12.69 13.18
N THR A 58 1.81 13.32 12.09
CA THR A 58 1.99 14.77 11.88
C THR A 58 1.21 15.65 12.87
N LYS A 59 0.19 15.10 13.55
CA LYS A 59 -0.56 15.83 14.59
C LYS A 59 0.24 16.01 15.89
N LEU A 60 1.23 15.15 16.12
CA LEU A 60 2.12 15.21 17.28
C LEU A 60 3.54 15.61 16.87
N ALA A 61 3.70 16.20 15.69
CA ALA A 61 4.99 16.63 15.18
C ALA A 61 5.49 17.85 15.95
N ASP A 62 6.75 17.81 16.36
CA ASP A 62 7.48 18.98 16.82
C ASP A 62 8.09 19.69 15.59
N TRP A 63 7.32 20.61 15.01
CA TRP A 63 7.72 21.31 13.78
C TRP A 63 8.91 22.25 13.97
N GLU A 64 9.10 22.79 15.19
CA GLU A 64 10.23 23.64 15.51
C GLU A 64 11.53 22.82 15.51
N LYS A 65 11.51 21.68 16.20
CA LYS A 65 12.63 20.74 16.19
C LYS A 65 12.90 20.19 14.79
N PHE A 66 11.86 19.89 14.02
CA PHE A 66 12.00 19.47 12.62
C PHE A 66 12.74 20.54 11.80
N ALA A 67 12.27 21.79 11.85
CA ALA A 67 12.84 22.89 11.09
C ALA A 67 14.30 23.16 11.46
N ASN A 68 14.62 23.14 12.76
CA ASN A 68 15.99 23.36 13.25
C ASN A 68 16.93 22.22 12.83
N THR A 69 16.46 20.97 12.88
CA THR A 69 17.24 19.80 12.45
C THR A 69 17.45 19.81 10.93
N LEU A 70 16.42 20.15 10.16
CA LEU A 70 16.48 20.26 8.70
C LEU A 70 17.49 21.34 8.28
N LYS A 71 17.37 22.55 8.83
CA LYS A 71 18.28 23.67 8.52
C LYS A 71 19.73 23.31 8.85
N SER A 72 19.99 22.82 10.05
CA SER A 72 21.36 22.46 10.47
C SER A 72 21.97 21.38 9.58
N LYS A 73 21.21 20.34 9.20
CA LYS A 73 21.71 19.27 8.32
C LYS A 73 21.93 19.73 6.89
N ILE A 74 21.09 20.61 6.35
CA ILE A 74 21.31 21.21 5.02
C ILE A 74 22.59 22.05 5.03
N SER A 75 22.80 22.88 6.06
CA SER A 75 24.01 23.71 6.18
C SER A 75 25.32 22.91 6.29
N ILE A 76 25.26 21.68 6.81
CA ILE A 76 26.43 20.80 6.96
C ILE A 76 26.65 19.90 5.73
N SER A 77 25.63 19.72 4.89
CA SER A 77 25.69 18.77 3.79
C SER A 77 26.71 19.20 2.73
N THR A 78 27.73 18.39 2.49
CA THR A 78 28.75 18.66 1.47
C THR A 78 28.17 18.57 0.06
N THR A 79 27.19 17.68 -0.15
CA THR A 79 26.54 17.47 -1.45
C THR A 79 25.67 18.66 -1.85
N LEU A 80 24.89 19.21 -0.91
CA LEU A 80 23.99 20.34 -1.18
C LEU A 80 24.71 21.69 -1.22
N ASN A 81 25.87 21.79 -0.57
CA ASN A 81 26.72 22.98 -0.62
C ASN A 81 27.89 22.82 -1.61
N SER A 82 27.85 21.83 -2.50
CA SER A 82 28.86 21.67 -3.55
C SER A 82 28.72 22.79 -4.58
N SER A 83 29.85 23.27 -5.10
CA SER A 83 29.86 24.26 -6.18
C SER A 83 29.12 23.77 -7.42
N GLU A 84 29.23 22.47 -7.72
CA GLU A 84 28.55 21.80 -8.82
C GLU A 84 27.02 21.92 -8.70
N TYR A 85 26.46 21.60 -7.54
CA TYR A 85 25.02 21.71 -7.29
C TYR A 85 24.56 23.17 -7.26
N LEU A 86 25.30 24.06 -6.61
CA LEU A 86 24.93 25.47 -6.53
C LEU A 86 24.94 26.15 -7.89
N ASN A 87 25.93 25.85 -8.74
CA ASN A 87 25.97 26.34 -10.11
C ASN A 87 24.75 25.86 -10.90
N ILE A 88 24.34 24.59 -10.74
CA ILE A 88 23.13 24.05 -11.36
C ILE A 88 21.86 24.74 -10.84
N ALA A 89 21.73 24.92 -9.53
CA ALA A 89 20.53 25.47 -8.90
C ALA A 89 20.34 26.97 -9.15
N THR A 90 21.43 27.71 -9.42
CA THR A 90 21.43 29.17 -9.63
C THR A 90 21.47 29.57 -11.11
N SER A 91 21.83 28.65 -12.00
CA SER A 91 21.83 28.90 -13.45
C SER A 91 20.39 29.04 -13.96
N GLU A 92 20.02 30.23 -14.45
CA GLU A 92 18.76 30.42 -15.15
C GLU A 92 18.66 29.51 -16.38
N SER A 93 17.48 28.95 -16.59
CA SER A 93 17.12 27.82 -17.47
C SER A 93 17.45 27.97 -18.97
N ASN A 94 18.05 29.07 -19.42
CA ASN A 94 18.27 29.35 -20.84
C ASN A 94 19.61 28.83 -21.40
N SER A 95 20.49 28.29 -20.55
CA SER A 95 21.82 27.77 -20.96
C SER A 95 21.90 26.23 -20.97
N LEU A 96 20.76 25.52 -20.89
CA LEU A 96 20.76 24.06 -20.72
C LEU A 96 21.04 23.27 -22.01
N ASP A 97 21.03 23.93 -23.17
CA ASP A 97 21.19 23.28 -24.48
C ASP A 97 22.66 23.25 -24.96
N SER A 98 23.57 23.95 -24.27
CA SER A 98 24.96 24.14 -24.73
C SER A 98 26.02 23.35 -23.94
N LEU A 99 25.66 22.56 -22.93
CA LEU A 99 26.62 21.83 -22.12
C LEU A 99 26.68 20.35 -22.52
N LEU A 100 27.83 20.00 -23.09
CA LEU A 100 28.34 18.63 -23.23
C LEU A 100 28.22 17.90 -21.89
N ASP A 101 27.57 16.74 -21.95
CA ASP A 101 27.39 15.72 -20.92
C ASP A 101 26.21 15.87 -19.92
N LYS A 102 24.99 15.70 -20.45
CA LYS A 102 23.74 15.54 -19.68
C LYS A 102 23.83 14.46 -18.59
N SER A 103 24.71 13.48 -18.73
CA SER A 103 24.83 12.37 -17.78
C SER A 103 25.37 12.84 -16.42
N GLN A 104 26.34 13.75 -16.42
CA GLN A 104 26.93 14.28 -15.19
C GLN A 104 25.97 15.20 -14.43
N TYR A 105 25.16 15.99 -15.16
CA TYR A 105 24.10 16.80 -14.57
C TYR A 105 23.04 15.97 -13.84
N ILE A 106 22.57 14.89 -14.48
CA ILE A 106 21.57 13.99 -13.89
C ILE A 106 22.12 13.34 -12.62
N GLN A 107 23.39 12.93 -12.63
CA GLN A 107 24.04 12.33 -11.45
C GLN A 107 24.10 13.31 -10.28
N VAL A 108 24.46 14.57 -10.51
CA VAL A 108 24.51 15.59 -9.44
C VAL A 108 23.12 15.85 -8.86
N LEU A 109 22.09 15.93 -9.71
CA LEU A 109 20.70 16.09 -9.23
C LEU A 109 20.19 14.89 -8.46
N ASP A 110 20.46 13.67 -8.94
CA ASP A 110 20.08 12.44 -8.25
C ASP A 110 20.74 12.35 -6.87
N GLU A 111 22.02 12.72 -6.78
CA GLU A 111 22.74 12.70 -5.51
C GLU A 111 22.21 13.76 -4.55
N ALA A 112 21.87 14.96 -5.04
CA ALA A 112 21.19 15.98 -4.25
C ALA A 112 19.81 15.52 -3.78
N ALA A 113 19.02 14.86 -4.64
CA ALA A 113 17.70 14.34 -4.30
C ALA A 113 17.76 13.23 -3.22
N LYS A 114 18.74 12.32 -3.33
CA LYS A 114 19.02 11.33 -2.28
C LYS A 114 19.37 12.00 -0.97
N GLU A 115 20.22 13.02 -0.99
CA GLU A 115 20.65 13.73 0.20
C GLU A 115 19.50 14.51 0.85
N PHE A 116 18.66 15.20 0.08
CA PHE A 116 17.42 15.80 0.58
C PHE A 116 16.52 14.76 1.21
N THR A 117 16.29 13.64 0.53
CA THR A 117 15.44 12.55 1.04
C THR A 117 15.97 12.04 2.37
N ARG A 118 17.29 11.85 2.48
CA ARG A 118 17.95 11.41 3.72
C ARG A 118 17.79 12.42 4.84
N ILE A 119 18.03 13.71 4.57
CA ILE A 119 17.93 14.78 5.58
C ILE A 119 16.49 14.98 6.04
N ILE A 120 15.53 14.99 5.12
CA ILE A 120 14.09 15.13 5.43
C ILE A 120 13.64 13.94 6.27
N THR A 121 14.01 12.72 5.87
CA THR A 121 13.66 11.50 6.60
C THR A 121 14.26 11.51 8.01
N TYR A 122 15.54 11.86 8.15
CA TYR A 122 16.19 11.96 9.46
C TYR A 122 15.56 13.02 10.36
N SER A 123 15.27 14.20 9.80
CA SER A 123 14.59 15.27 10.53
C SER A 123 13.20 14.82 10.99
N ALA A 124 12.46 14.11 10.14
CA ALA A 124 11.15 13.55 10.49
C ALA A 124 11.26 12.47 11.59
N GLU A 125 12.26 11.59 11.53
CA GLU A 125 12.45 10.53 12.55
C GLU A 125 12.79 11.07 13.93
N THR A 126 13.51 12.18 13.99
CA THR A 126 13.95 12.79 15.26
C THR A 126 12.90 13.72 15.90
N SER A 127 11.93 14.20 15.12
CA SER A 127 10.95 15.21 15.56
C SER A 127 9.49 14.76 15.46
N ILE A 128 9.18 13.72 14.68
CA ILE A 128 7.81 13.26 14.46
C ILE A 128 7.66 11.82 14.95
N PRO A 129 6.81 11.58 15.98
CA PRO A 129 6.58 10.22 16.45
C PRO A 129 5.87 9.38 15.39
N ARG A 130 6.23 8.09 15.29
CA ARG A 130 5.56 7.15 14.39
C ARG A 130 4.24 6.63 14.99
N ILE A 131 3.23 6.50 14.14
CA ILE A 131 1.94 5.88 14.45
C ILE A 131 2.19 4.39 14.69
N LYS A 132 1.94 3.94 15.93
CA LYS A 132 1.96 2.52 16.27
C LYS A 132 0.67 1.86 15.77
N SER A 133 0.61 1.56 14.46
CA SER A 133 -0.47 0.74 13.91
C SER A 133 -0.22 -0.72 14.28
N THR A 134 -0.73 -1.13 15.44
CA THR A 134 -0.80 -2.57 15.75
C THR A 134 -2.02 -3.15 15.05
N LYS A 135 -1.97 -4.42 14.63
CA LYS A 135 -3.13 -5.13 14.04
C LYS A 135 -4.38 -5.11 14.94
N ARG A 136 -4.21 -4.79 16.23
CA ARG A 136 -5.27 -4.71 17.24
C ARG A 136 -5.54 -3.28 17.71
N ALA A 137 -4.92 -2.27 17.10
CA ALA A 137 -5.15 -0.87 17.44
C ALA A 137 -6.61 -0.52 17.12
N LYS A 138 -7.32 0.00 18.11
CA LYS A 138 -8.74 0.36 18.01
C LYS A 138 -8.82 1.88 17.91
N PRO A 139 -9.16 2.46 16.75
CA PRO A 139 -9.19 3.92 16.58
C PRO A 139 -10.14 4.64 17.56
N TRP A 140 -11.21 3.98 17.98
CA TRP A 140 -12.18 4.46 18.97
C TRP A 140 -11.70 4.32 20.44
N TRP A 141 -10.48 3.83 20.69
CA TRP A 141 -9.97 3.63 22.04
C TRP A 141 -9.36 4.93 22.60
N SER A 142 -9.92 5.44 23.69
CA SER A 142 -9.50 6.70 24.33
C SER A 142 -8.80 6.47 25.68
N PRO A 143 -8.04 7.47 26.19
CA PRO A 143 -7.52 7.46 27.56
C PRO A 143 -8.60 7.28 28.63
N GLU A 144 -9.80 7.82 28.39
CA GLU A 144 -10.97 7.66 29.26
C GLU A 144 -11.39 6.19 29.36
N LEU A 145 -11.53 5.48 28.23
CA LEU A 145 -11.85 4.05 28.23
C LEU A 145 -10.78 3.22 28.95
N LYS A 146 -9.51 3.64 28.87
CA LYS A 146 -8.40 3.02 29.63
C LYS A 146 -8.60 3.23 31.14
N ALA A 147 -8.99 4.42 31.58
CA ALA A 147 -9.30 4.71 32.97
C ALA A 147 -10.52 3.91 33.47
N LEU A 148 -11.59 3.82 32.67
CA LEU A 148 -12.78 3.01 32.98
C LEU A 148 -12.46 1.53 33.10
N ARG A 149 -11.61 1.00 32.21
CA ARG A 149 -11.14 -0.40 32.29
C ARG A 149 -10.35 -0.64 33.58
N LYS A 150 -9.51 0.30 34.01
CA LYS A 150 -8.79 0.21 35.29
C LYS A 150 -9.77 0.23 36.47
N ARG A 151 -10.76 1.12 36.45
CA ARG A 151 -11.80 1.20 37.48
C ARG A 151 -12.59 -0.11 37.60
N LEU A 152 -12.98 -0.70 36.46
CA LEU A 152 -13.64 -2.00 36.42
C LEU A 152 -12.77 -3.10 37.04
N SER A 153 -11.49 -3.15 36.69
CA SER A 153 -10.55 -4.13 37.25
C SER A 153 -10.44 -3.98 38.77
N ASN A 154 -10.27 -2.76 39.27
CA ASN A 154 -10.18 -2.50 40.71
C ASN A 154 -11.48 -2.87 41.44
N ALA A 155 -12.64 -2.51 40.88
CA ALA A 155 -13.93 -2.85 41.46
C ALA A 155 -14.17 -4.38 41.49
N PHE A 156 -13.68 -5.10 40.48
CA PHE A 156 -13.72 -6.56 40.45
C PHE A 156 -12.85 -7.19 41.54
N GLU A 157 -11.60 -6.72 41.69
CA GLU A 157 -10.72 -7.23 42.75
C GLU A 157 -11.32 -6.96 44.14
N ASN A 158 -11.88 -5.78 44.39
CA ASN A 158 -12.53 -5.48 45.67
C ASN A 158 -13.75 -6.38 45.92
N ALA A 159 -14.59 -6.62 44.92
CA ALA A 159 -15.73 -7.54 45.05
C ALA A 159 -15.31 -9.00 45.27
N LYS A 160 -14.12 -9.38 44.80
CA LYS A 160 -13.52 -10.71 45.03
C LYS A 160 -12.94 -10.85 46.43
N ILE A 161 -12.30 -9.80 46.95
CA ILE A 161 -11.73 -9.78 48.31
C ILE A 161 -12.84 -9.73 49.37
N TYR A 162 -13.92 -9.01 49.11
CA TYR A 162 -15.06 -8.83 50.03
C TYR A 162 -16.36 -9.38 49.43
N PRO A 163 -16.51 -10.71 49.30
CA PRO A 163 -17.65 -11.33 48.62
C PRO A 163 -18.98 -11.19 49.37
N GLU A 164 -18.95 -10.97 50.69
CA GLU A 164 -20.15 -10.81 51.52
C GLU A 164 -20.69 -9.38 51.53
N ASP A 165 -19.89 -8.40 51.11
CA ASP A 165 -20.29 -6.99 51.12
C ASP A 165 -21.00 -6.60 49.81
N ASP A 166 -22.30 -6.36 49.92
CA ASP A 166 -23.17 -5.96 48.81
C ASP A 166 -22.79 -4.61 48.19
N MET A 167 -22.10 -3.73 48.93
CA MET A 167 -21.62 -2.46 48.42
C MET A 167 -20.60 -2.67 47.30
N PHE A 168 -19.61 -3.56 47.49
CA PHE A 168 -18.61 -3.83 46.46
C PHE A 168 -19.21 -4.53 45.22
N LYS A 169 -20.22 -5.38 45.40
CA LYS A 169 -20.99 -5.96 44.29
C LYS A 169 -21.67 -4.87 43.45
N LYS A 170 -22.35 -3.92 44.10
CA LYS A 170 -23.01 -2.78 43.43
C LYS A 170 -22.01 -1.87 42.72
N ILE A 171 -20.87 -1.58 43.33
CA ILE A 171 -19.79 -0.78 42.72
C ILE A 171 -19.24 -1.47 41.47
N TYR A 172 -18.99 -2.79 41.53
CA TYR A 172 -18.55 -3.56 40.36
C TYR A 172 -19.58 -3.54 39.23
N GLN A 173 -20.87 -3.79 39.54
CA GLN A 173 -21.94 -3.75 38.54
C GLN A 173 -22.05 -2.38 37.86
N SER A 174 -21.99 -1.29 38.66
CA SER A 174 -21.99 0.08 38.14
C SER A 174 -20.79 0.34 37.23
N ALA A 175 -19.57 0.00 37.67
CA ALA A 175 -18.36 0.16 36.87
C ALA A 175 -18.40 -0.65 35.57
N ARG A 176 -18.96 -1.87 35.62
CA ARG A 176 -19.15 -2.76 34.46
C ARG A 176 -20.10 -2.14 33.45
N ASN A 177 -21.29 -1.73 33.89
CA ASN A 177 -22.31 -1.15 33.03
C ASN A 177 -21.81 0.14 32.40
N HIS A 178 -21.17 1.00 33.19
CA HIS A 178 -20.60 2.25 32.70
C HIS A 178 -19.48 2.02 31.68
N TYR A 179 -18.55 1.09 31.95
CA TYR A 179 -17.49 0.73 30.98
C TYR A 179 -18.06 0.20 29.67
N PHE A 180 -18.98 -0.77 29.71
CA PHE A 180 -19.54 -1.34 28.48
C PHE A 180 -20.42 -0.34 27.71
N GLN A 181 -21.13 0.55 28.41
CA GLN A 181 -21.88 1.62 27.77
C GLN A 181 -20.93 2.61 27.08
N ALA A 182 -19.88 3.06 27.76
CA ALA A 182 -18.86 3.92 27.17
C ALA A 182 -18.19 3.27 25.94
N ILE A 183 -17.95 1.95 25.96
CA ILE A 183 -17.44 1.21 24.79
C ILE A 183 -18.43 1.25 23.62
N LYS A 184 -19.72 1.04 23.86
CA LYS A 184 -20.75 1.11 22.82
C LYS A 184 -20.82 2.53 22.22
N THR A 185 -20.85 3.54 23.08
CA THR A 185 -20.88 4.95 22.67
C THR A 185 -19.64 5.33 21.88
N ALA A 186 -18.44 4.97 22.35
CA ALA A 186 -17.19 5.29 21.65
C ALA A 186 -17.11 4.67 20.25
N LYS A 187 -17.54 3.40 20.11
CA LYS A 187 -17.63 2.74 18.79
C LYS A 187 -18.61 3.46 17.86
N LYS A 188 -19.80 3.77 18.35
CA LYS A 188 -20.85 4.46 17.58
C LYS A 188 -20.40 5.85 17.16
N ASN A 189 -19.92 6.65 18.10
CA ASN A 189 -19.48 8.03 17.84
C ASN A 189 -18.32 8.06 16.87
N HIS A 190 -17.34 7.15 17.01
CA HIS A 190 -16.23 7.08 16.07
C HIS A 190 -16.69 6.77 14.65
N TRP A 191 -17.65 5.86 14.48
CA TRP A 191 -18.21 5.54 13.17
C TRP A 191 -19.02 6.71 12.60
N ASN A 192 -19.84 7.36 13.42
CA ASN A 192 -20.62 8.53 13.00
C ASN A 192 -19.72 9.71 12.62
N GLU A 193 -18.73 10.05 13.44
CA GLU A 193 -17.76 11.11 13.14
C GLU A 193 -16.97 10.82 11.86
N PHE A 194 -16.68 9.55 11.59
CA PHE A 194 -16.03 9.12 10.36
C PHE A 194 -16.93 9.41 9.15
N LEU A 195 -18.21 9.01 9.21
CA LEU A 195 -19.19 9.25 8.15
C LEU A 195 -19.50 10.74 7.95
N GLU A 196 -19.60 11.52 9.04
CA GLU A 196 -19.94 12.95 9.01
C GLU A 196 -18.83 13.82 8.40
N LYS A 197 -17.56 13.39 8.51
CA LYS A 197 -16.41 14.13 7.99
C LYS A 197 -16.10 13.81 6.53
N GLU A 198 -16.73 12.80 5.94
CA GLU A 198 -16.36 12.27 4.62
C GLU A 198 -17.19 12.88 3.48
N ASP A 199 -16.50 13.20 2.39
CA ASP A 199 -17.08 13.69 1.14
C ASP A 199 -17.71 12.54 0.32
N THR A 200 -18.53 12.88 -0.67
CA THR A 200 -19.17 11.98 -1.64
C THR A 200 -18.21 10.99 -2.30
N GLN A 201 -16.94 11.36 -2.54
CA GLN A 201 -15.91 10.44 -3.05
C GLN A 201 -15.37 9.47 -1.98
N SER A 202 -15.44 9.85 -0.71
CA SER A 202 -14.91 9.08 0.43
C SER A 202 -15.90 8.03 0.95
N ILE A 203 -17.20 8.16 0.64
CA ILE A 203 -18.23 7.21 1.08
C ILE A 203 -18.01 5.77 0.59
N PHE A 204 -17.36 5.61 -0.57
CA PHE A 204 -16.95 4.30 -1.09
C PHE A 204 -15.91 3.62 -0.20
N LYS A 205 -15.14 4.40 0.58
CA LYS A 205 -14.19 3.89 1.57
C LYS A 205 -14.91 3.32 2.79
N ALA A 206 -15.96 3.99 3.27
CA ALA A 206 -16.84 3.45 4.31
C ALA A 206 -17.46 2.10 3.87
N MET A 207 -17.95 2.04 2.63
CA MET A 207 -18.45 0.79 2.02
C MET A 207 -17.36 -0.29 1.87
N SER A 208 -16.10 0.10 1.67
CA SER A 208 -14.99 -0.87 1.65
C SER A 208 -14.72 -1.48 3.02
N TYR A 209 -14.94 -0.73 4.12
CA TYR A 209 -14.75 -1.22 5.48
C TYR A 209 -15.86 -2.15 5.96
N THR A 210 -17.02 -2.14 5.31
CA THR A 210 -18.11 -3.09 5.58
C THR A 210 -17.96 -4.40 4.81
N LYS A 211 -17.11 -4.44 3.78
CA LYS A 211 -16.82 -5.64 3.00
C LYS A 211 -15.66 -6.40 3.62
N ASP A 212 -15.66 -7.72 3.49
CA ASP A 212 -14.49 -8.51 3.84
C ASP A 212 -13.31 -8.11 2.95
N ILE A 213 -12.20 -7.74 3.57
CA ILE A 213 -11.00 -7.32 2.86
C ILE A 213 -10.29 -8.55 2.29
N GLN A 214 -10.52 -8.81 1.01
CA GLN A 214 -9.75 -9.74 0.20
C GLN A 214 -8.57 -8.96 -0.42
N THR A 215 -7.42 -8.87 0.26
CA THR A 215 -6.21 -8.37 -0.40
C THR A 215 -5.58 -9.49 -1.20
N GLU A 216 -5.94 -9.60 -2.47
CA GLU A 216 -5.17 -10.43 -3.40
C GLU A 216 -3.86 -9.70 -3.72
N ARG A 217 -2.76 -10.22 -3.18
CA ARG A 217 -1.45 -9.88 -3.72
C ARG A 217 -1.38 -10.45 -5.12
N ILE A 218 -0.78 -9.71 -6.05
CA ILE A 218 -0.25 -10.29 -7.29
C ILE A 218 0.52 -11.55 -6.88
N PRO A 219 0.17 -12.74 -7.40
CA PRO A 219 0.82 -13.98 -7.02
C PRO A 219 2.33 -13.87 -7.27
N ASN A 220 3.10 -14.76 -6.66
CA ASN A 220 4.53 -14.80 -6.94
C ASN A 220 4.72 -15.15 -8.41
N ILE A 221 5.50 -14.36 -9.12
CA ILE A 221 5.76 -14.58 -10.55
C ILE A 221 7.12 -15.23 -10.71
N ARG A 222 7.24 -16.10 -11.71
CA ARG A 222 8.53 -16.72 -12.04
C ARG A 222 9.28 -15.80 -12.99
N SER A 223 10.46 -15.35 -12.59
CA SER A 223 11.44 -14.76 -13.49
C SER A 223 12.33 -15.88 -14.06
N ASN A 224 12.73 -15.68 -15.31
CA ASN A 224 13.60 -16.53 -16.15
C ASN A 224 14.59 -17.44 -15.38
N PRO A 225 14.65 -18.78 -15.60
CA PRO A 225 13.59 -19.75 -15.84
C PRO A 225 13.04 -20.39 -14.54
N SER A 226 13.55 -20.04 -13.36
CA SER A 226 13.24 -20.76 -12.11
C SER A 226 13.18 -19.89 -10.85
N LYS A 227 13.40 -18.57 -10.95
CA LYS A 227 13.47 -17.71 -9.77
C LYS A 227 12.10 -17.15 -9.44
N LEU A 228 11.64 -17.35 -8.21
CA LEU A 228 10.32 -16.94 -7.77
C LEU A 228 10.41 -15.55 -7.12
N GLU A 229 9.87 -14.52 -7.79
CA GLU A 229 9.94 -13.14 -7.35
C GLU A 229 8.72 -12.80 -6.47
N ASN A 230 8.99 -12.47 -5.21
CA ASN A 230 7.98 -12.13 -4.20
C ASN A 230 8.02 -10.66 -3.77
N SER A 231 9.09 -9.92 -4.11
CA SER A 231 9.22 -8.49 -3.87
C SER A 231 8.60 -7.66 -5.01
N PHE A 232 8.14 -6.44 -4.71
CA PHE A 232 7.58 -5.55 -5.74
C PHE A 232 8.61 -5.23 -6.83
N GLU A 233 9.84 -4.90 -6.44
CA GLU A 233 10.94 -4.57 -7.35
C GLU A 233 11.39 -5.77 -8.20
N GLY A 234 11.45 -6.96 -7.60
CA GLY A 234 11.71 -8.21 -8.32
C GLY A 234 10.61 -8.51 -9.33
N LYS A 235 9.34 -8.28 -8.97
CA LYS A 235 8.20 -8.42 -9.87
C LYS A 235 8.24 -7.44 -11.04
N CYS A 236 8.50 -6.16 -10.78
CA CYS A 236 8.64 -5.14 -11.83
C CYS A 236 9.79 -5.47 -12.80
N SER A 237 10.94 -5.91 -12.27
CA SER A 237 12.09 -6.31 -13.08
C SER A 237 11.79 -7.52 -13.95
N ALA A 238 11.09 -8.52 -13.40
CA ALA A 238 10.66 -9.71 -14.13
C ALA A 238 9.66 -9.36 -15.25
N PHE A 239 8.67 -8.50 -14.98
CA PHE A 239 7.76 -8.02 -16.01
C PHE A 239 8.50 -7.24 -17.10
N ARG A 240 9.42 -6.35 -16.72
CA ARG A 240 10.13 -5.51 -17.68
C ARG A 240 11.02 -6.33 -18.60
N SER A 241 11.73 -7.32 -18.07
CA SER A 241 12.57 -8.22 -18.87
C SER A 241 11.77 -9.18 -19.76
N THR A 242 10.63 -9.67 -19.27
CA THR A 242 9.81 -10.65 -20.01
C THR A 242 8.96 -9.98 -21.11
N LEU A 243 8.35 -8.84 -20.81
CA LEU A 243 7.45 -8.15 -21.75
C LEU A 243 8.20 -7.24 -22.74
N PHE A 244 9.43 -6.83 -22.41
CA PHE A 244 10.26 -5.97 -23.27
C PHE A 244 11.65 -6.60 -23.49
N PRO A 245 11.72 -7.74 -24.20
CA PRO A 245 13.00 -8.34 -24.54
C PRO A 245 13.81 -7.40 -25.46
N PRO A 246 15.16 -7.47 -25.43
CA PRO A 246 15.98 -6.73 -26.37
C PRO A 246 15.61 -7.12 -27.81
N PRO A 247 15.67 -6.17 -28.76
CA PRO A 247 15.37 -6.45 -30.16
C PRO A 247 16.28 -7.56 -30.68
N PRO A 248 15.77 -8.43 -31.58
CA PRO A 248 16.56 -9.53 -32.11
C PRO A 248 17.82 -8.97 -32.78
N PHE A 249 18.97 -9.55 -32.43
CA PHE A 249 20.23 -9.18 -33.06
C PHE A 249 20.24 -9.72 -34.49
N THR A 250 20.22 -8.82 -35.47
CA THR A 250 20.51 -9.15 -36.86
C THR A 250 22.01 -8.96 -37.10
N PRO A 251 22.77 -10.00 -37.50
CA PRO A 251 24.16 -9.82 -37.89
C PRO A 251 24.25 -8.83 -39.05
N PRO A 252 25.33 -8.03 -39.13
CA PRO A 252 25.50 -7.08 -40.21
C PRO A 252 25.48 -7.81 -41.57
N PRO A 253 24.88 -7.22 -42.61
CA PRO A 253 24.81 -7.85 -43.92
C PRO A 253 26.22 -8.16 -44.43
N ASN A 254 26.44 -9.42 -44.86
CA ASN A 254 27.68 -9.82 -45.48
C ASN A 254 27.70 -9.37 -46.94
N TRP A 255 28.42 -8.27 -47.20
CA TRP A 255 28.56 -7.67 -48.52
C TRP A 255 29.44 -8.47 -49.49
N GLU A 256 30.22 -9.45 -49.02
CA GLU A 256 31.15 -10.24 -49.86
C GLU A 256 30.40 -11.17 -50.84
N SER A 257 29.15 -11.52 -50.51
CA SER A 257 28.30 -12.39 -51.35
C SER A 257 27.22 -11.62 -52.12
N TYR A 258 27.17 -10.29 -52.00
CA TYR A 258 26.15 -9.48 -52.62
C TYR A 258 26.38 -9.38 -54.14
N LYS A 259 25.54 -10.04 -54.94
CA LYS A 259 25.47 -9.83 -56.38
C LYS A 259 24.31 -8.90 -56.70
N GLN A 260 24.64 -7.71 -57.17
CA GLN A 260 23.64 -6.76 -57.68
C GLN A 260 22.90 -7.40 -58.86
N SER A 261 21.57 -7.52 -58.74
CA SER A 261 20.70 -7.99 -59.82
C SER A 261 20.84 -7.04 -61.02
N LYS A 262 21.41 -7.53 -62.12
CA LYS A 262 21.41 -6.79 -63.40
C LYS A 262 19.99 -6.75 -63.93
N LYS A 263 19.39 -5.56 -63.97
CA LYS A 263 18.27 -5.26 -64.86
C LYS A 263 18.82 -4.97 -66.26
#